data_AF-A0A1D2J357-F1
#
_entry.id   AF-A0A1D2J357-F1
#
_cell.length_a   1.000
_cell.length_b   1.000
_cell.length_c   1.000
_cell.angle_alpha   90.00
_cell.angle_beta   90.00
_cell.angle_gamma   90.00
#
_symmetry.space_group_name_H-M   'P 1'
#
loop_
_entity.id
_entity.type
_entity.pdbx_description
1 polymer ?
#
loop_
_entity_poly.entity_id
_entity_poly.type
_entity_poly.pdbx_seq_one_letter_code
_entity_poly.pdbx_strand_id
1 'polypeptide(L)'
;MPGRTLPVFSPAELKLHTTEKSCYVTRGSKVYDVSSFLNDHPGGGELILHYAGQDVSEIMHDIPSHDHSEAAYEILEEYHVGFLECTPSLSNMNGNGATHASNANGLPNGVKPVYSSTGMSGEEDLSVETDLTADYRTHKFLDLNRPLFGQLWNGGFSKEFYLKQVHRRDGLWCCYEDGA
;
A
#
# COMPACT_ATOMS: atom_id res chain seq x y z
N MET A 1 14.76 11.84 13.34
CA MET A 1 15.33 11.59 12.00
C MET A 1 14.26 11.98 10.99
N PRO A 2 14.53 12.83 10.00
CA PRO A 2 13.52 13.14 8.99
C PRO A 2 13.14 11.84 8.26
N GLY A 3 11.89 11.42 8.36
CA GLY A 3 11.40 10.25 7.64
C GLY A 3 11.53 10.52 6.14
N ARG A 4 12.25 9.67 5.40
CA ARG A 4 12.28 9.73 3.95
C ARG A 4 10.88 9.40 3.44
N THR A 5 10.16 10.40 2.96
CA THR A 5 8.98 10.18 2.13
C THR A 5 9.46 9.67 0.77
N LEU A 6 9.18 8.41 0.46
CA LEU A 6 9.52 7.83 -0.85
C LEU A 6 8.58 8.39 -1.93
N PRO A 7 9.07 8.59 -3.17
CA PRO A 7 8.27 9.05 -4.29
C PRO A 7 7.18 8.05 -4.69
N VAL A 8 6.17 8.56 -5.40
CA VAL A 8 5.10 7.75 -6.00
C VAL A 8 5.24 7.81 -7.52
N PHE A 9 5.19 6.65 -8.18
CA PHE A 9 5.42 6.49 -9.61
C PHE A 9 4.12 6.10 -10.32
N SER A 10 3.88 6.71 -11.48
CA SER A 10 2.77 6.30 -12.34
C SER A 10 3.13 5.05 -13.16
N PRO A 11 2.16 4.19 -13.54
CA PRO A 11 2.43 3.05 -14.41
C PRO A 11 2.91 3.46 -15.80
N ALA A 12 2.59 4.68 -16.25
CA ALA A 12 3.12 5.24 -17.49
C ALA A 12 4.62 5.56 -17.37
N GLU A 13 5.04 6.07 -16.22
CA GLU A 13 6.43 6.41 -15.93
C GLU A 13 7.31 5.16 -15.83
N LEU A 14 6.82 4.11 -15.16
CA LEU A 14 7.49 2.81 -15.08
C LEU A 14 7.82 2.20 -16.45
N LYS A 15 6.94 2.36 -17.44
CA LYS A 15 7.16 1.86 -18.80
C LYS A 15 8.27 2.60 -19.56
N LEU A 16 8.67 3.79 -19.09
CA LEU A 16 9.81 4.51 -19.63
C LEU A 16 11.13 3.96 -19.08
N HIS A 17 11.10 3.29 -17.93
CA HIS A 17 12.25 2.70 -17.24
C HIS A 17 12.47 1.24 -17.67
N THR A 18 12.69 1.04 -18.97
CA THR A 18 12.90 -0.27 -19.61
C THR A 18 14.32 -0.49 -20.17
N THR A 19 15.28 0.33 -19.72
CA THR A 19 16.65 0.32 -20.25
C THR A 19 17.63 -0.23 -19.23
N GLU A 20 18.79 -0.74 -19.66
CA GLU A 20 19.83 -1.27 -18.75
C GLU A 20 20.31 -0.26 -17.70
N LYS A 21 20.24 1.03 -18.02
CA LYS A 21 20.64 2.11 -17.09
C LYS A 21 19.51 2.56 -16.16
N SER A 22 18.28 2.14 -16.46
CA SER A 22 17.09 2.55 -15.75
C SER A 22 16.03 1.46 -15.96
N CYS A 23 16.13 0.42 -15.13
CA CYS A 23 15.32 -0.80 -15.19
C CYS A 23 14.54 -0.92 -13.89
N TYR A 24 13.25 -0.59 -13.94
CA TYR A 24 12.40 -0.56 -12.76
C TYR A 24 11.44 -1.75 -12.81
N VAL A 25 11.18 -2.37 -11.67
CA VAL A 25 10.22 -3.48 -11.55
C VAL A 25 9.27 -3.20 -10.41
N THR A 26 8.07 -3.78 -10.46
CA THR A 26 7.08 -3.63 -9.39
C THR A 26 6.80 -4.95 -8.71
N ARG A 27 6.48 -4.89 -7.41
CA ARG A 27 5.91 -6.02 -6.68
C ARG A 27 4.72 -5.52 -5.87
N GLY A 28 3.52 -5.73 -6.39
CA GLY A 28 2.30 -5.21 -5.80
C GLY A 28 2.27 -3.67 -5.85
N SER A 29 2.32 -3.02 -4.69
CA SER A 29 2.30 -1.54 -4.59
C SER A 29 3.69 -0.90 -4.51
N LYS A 30 4.77 -1.69 -4.47
CA LYS A 30 6.15 -1.20 -4.33
C LYS A 30 6.88 -1.18 -5.67
N VAL A 31 7.77 -0.20 -5.82
CA VAL A 31 8.61 0.04 -7.00
C VAL A 31 10.07 -0.10 -6.61
N TYR A 32 10.81 -0.85 -7.43
CA TYR A 32 12.20 -1.20 -7.19
C TYR A 32 13.07 -0.79 -8.38
N ASP A 33 14.20 -0.13 -8.10
CA ASP A 33 15.21 0.22 -9.10
C ASP A 33 16.30 -0.84 -9.10
N VAL A 34 16.20 -1.80 -10.01
CA VAL A 34 17.13 -2.93 -10.13
C VAL A 34 18.24 -2.69 -11.15
N SER A 35 18.41 -1.45 -11.62
CA SER A 35 19.39 -1.09 -12.66
C SER A 35 20.82 -1.49 -12.27
N SER A 36 21.19 -1.27 -11.02
CA SER A 36 22.51 -1.64 -10.50
C SER A 36 22.67 -3.15 -10.31
N PHE A 37 21.56 -3.88 -10.10
CA PHE A 37 21.56 -5.31 -9.82
C PHE A 37 21.62 -6.19 -11.08
N LEU A 38 21.40 -5.62 -12.27
CA LEU A 38 21.35 -6.40 -13.53
C LEU A 38 22.59 -7.28 -13.75
N ASN A 39 23.78 -6.79 -13.43
CA ASN A 39 25.04 -7.53 -13.61
C ASN A 39 25.31 -8.54 -12.48
N ASP A 40 24.72 -8.32 -11.31
CA ASP A 40 24.89 -9.17 -10.13
C ASP A 40 23.79 -10.25 -10.03
N HIS A 41 22.80 -10.21 -10.92
CA HIS A 41 21.71 -11.17 -10.93
C HIS A 41 22.21 -12.57 -11.36
N PRO A 42 22.10 -13.60 -10.49
CA PRO A 42 22.61 -14.95 -10.79
C PRO A 42 21.90 -15.63 -11.96
N GLY A 43 20.66 -15.25 -12.27
CA GLY A 43 19.91 -15.72 -13.45
C GLY A 43 20.23 -14.96 -14.75
N GLY A 44 21.08 -13.91 -14.68
CA GLY A 44 21.42 -13.02 -15.79
C GLY A 44 20.49 -11.82 -15.89
N GLY A 45 21.06 -10.63 -16.16
CA GLY A 45 20.31 -9.37 -16.25
C GLY A 45 19.31 -9.31 -17.41
N GLU A 46 19.54 -10.08 -18.47
CA GLU A 46 18.64 -10.19 -19.63
C GLU A 46 17.22 -10.62 -19.22
N LEU A 47 17.10 -11.51 -18.23
CA LEU A 47 15.80 -11.94 -17.72
C LEU A 47 15.06 -10.81 -17.01
N ILE A 48 15.77 -9.96 -16.27
CA ILE A 48 15.17 -8.81 -15.59
C ILE A 48 14.71 -7.77 -16.63
N LEU A 49 15.50 -7.54 -17.67
CA LEU A 49 15.17 -6.61 -18.76
C LEU A 49 13.86 -6.99 -19.49
N HIS A 50 13.58 -8.29 -19.63
CA HIS A 50 12.31 -8.76 -20.19
C HIS A 50 11.08 -8.32 -19.38
N TYR A 51 11.23 -8.19 -18.07
CA TYR A 51 10.17 -7.77 -17.14
C TYR A 51 10.33 -6.31 -16.67
N ALA A 52 11.19 -5.52 -17.33
CA ALA A 52 11.35 -4.13 -17.00
C ALA A 52 10.04 -3.36 -17.22
N GLY A 53 9.65 -2.54 -16.23
CA GLY A 53 8.39 -1.81 -16.18
C GLY A 53 7.16 -2.66 -15.91
N GLN A 54 7.33 -3.92 -15.49
CA GLN A 54 6.25 -4.87 -15.20
C GLN A 54 6.25 -5.34 -13.73
N ASP A 55 5.16 -5.99 -13.36
CA ASP A 55 5.04 -6.64 -12.05
C ASP A 55 5.73 -8.01 -12.07
N VAL A 56 6.60 -8.24 -11.09
CA VAL A 56 7.39 -9.47 -10.97
C VAL A 56 6.90 -10.38 -9.84
N SER A 57 5.75 -10.10 -9.22
CA SER A 57 5.26 -10.88 -8.07
C SER A 57 5.01 -12.34 -8.45
N GLU A 58 4.43 -12.57 -9.62
CA GLU A 58 4.14 -13.92 -10.12
C GLU A 58 5.43 -14.65 -10.53
N ILE A 59 6.32 -14.00 -11.28
CA ILE A 59 7.55 -14.65 -11.77
C ILE A 59 8.57 -14.93 -10.66
N MET A 60 8.57 -14.13 -9.59
CA MET A 60 9.40 -14.41 -8.40
C MET A 60 8.86 -15.59 -7.58
N HIS A 61 7.55 -15.85 -7.65
CA HIS A 61 6.91 -16.98 -6.97
C HIS A 61 6.94 -18.27 -7.81
N ASP A 62 6.98 -18.14 -9.13
CA ASP A 62 6.86 -19.27 -10.04
C ASP A 62 8.16 -20.09 -10.14
N ILE A 63 8.03 -21.41 -9.98
CA ILE A 63 9.12 -22.39 -9.98
C ILE A 63 9.80 -22.63 -11.35
N PRO A 64 9.17 -22.46 -12.55
CA PRO A 64 9.72 -22.95 -13.80
C PRO A 64 10.94 -22.16 -14.29
N SER A 65 11.23 -20.97 -13.74
CA SER A 65 12.43 -20.20 -14.11
C SER A 65 13.62 -20.49 -13.17
N HIS A 66 13.41 -20.47 -11.85
CA HIS A 66 14.32 -20.90 -10.75
C HIS A 66 13.72 -20.47 -9.40
N ASP A 67 14.08 -21.17 -8.31
CA ASP A 67 13.62 -20.83 -6.95
C ASP A 67 14.35 -19.59 -6.40
N HIS A 68 13.61 -18.53 -6.09
CA HIS A 68 14.12 -17.37 -5.37
C HIS A 68 14.01 -17.64 -3.86
N SER A 69 15.14 -17.78 -3.18
CA SER A 69 15.18 -17.92 -1.72
C SER A 69 14.72 -16.64 -1.01
N GLU A 70 14.40 -16.72 0.28
CA GLU A 70 14.02 -15.54 1.09
C GLU A 70 15.07 -14.41 1.01
N ALA A 71 16.35 -14.75 0.90
CA ALA A 71 17.44 -13.78 0.73
C ALA A 71 17.31 -12.96 -0.56
N ALA A 72 16.75 -13.51 -1.64
CA ALA A 72 16.52 -12.76 -2.87
C ALA A 72 15.44 -11.66 -2.68
N TYR A 73 14.44 -11.92 -1.84
CA TYR A 73 13.43 -10.93 -1.48
C TYR A 73 13.99 -9.83 -0.59
N GLU A 74 14.93 -10.16 0.30
CA GLU A 74 15.65 -9.19 1.13
C GLU A 74 16.51 -8.26 0.27
N ILE A 75 17.28 -8.83 -0.67
CA ILE A 75 18.08 -8.05 -1.63
C ILE A 75 17.18 -7.11 -2.44
N LEU A 76 16.03 -7.59 -2.93
CA LEU A 76 15.10 -6.75 -3.68
C LEU A 76 14.60 -5.57 -2.82
N GLU A 77 14.34 -5.77 -1.53
CA GLU A 77 13.89 -4.72 -0.63
C GLU A 77 14.93 -3.59 -0.44
N GLU A 78 16.23 -3.87 -0.60
CA GLU A 78 17.29 -2.85 -0.59
C GLU A 78 17.18 -1.88 -1.77
N TYR A 79 16.62 -2.33 -2.89
CA TYR A 79 16.40 -1.53 -4.11
C TYR A 79 15.04 -0.82 -4.14
N HIS A 80 14.32 -0.78 -3.02
CA HIS A 80 13.02 -0.10 -2.95
C HIS A 80 13.17 1.41 -3.08
N VAL A 81 12.56 1.98 -4.13
CA VAL A 81 12.65 3.41 -4.43
C VAL A 81 11.32 4.15 -4.22
N GLY A 82 10.19 3.45 -4.16
CA GLY A 82 8.91 4.10 -3.88
C GLY A 82 7.68 3.24 -4.16
N PHE A 83 6.55 3.89 -4.33
CA PHE A 83 5.25 3.23 -4.46
C PHE A 83 4.62 3.47 -5.81
N LEU A 84 3.81 2.51 -6.28
CA LEU A 84 3.00 2.66 -7.48
C LEU A 84 1.76 3.51 -7.16
N GLU A 85 1.42 4.45 -8.04
CA GLU A 85 0.14 5.16 -8.04
C GLU A 85 -1.00 4.12 -8.16
N CYS A 86 -1.64 3.80 -7.04
CA CYS A 86 -2.92 3.11 -7.07
C CYS A 86 -3.96 4.18 -7.38
N THR A 87 -4.26 4.40 -8.65
CA THR A 87 -5.49 5.12 -8.98
C THR A 87 -6.63 4.22 -8.54
N PRO A 88 -7.43 4.56 -7.50
CA PRO A 88 -8.70 3.88 -7.34
C PRO A 88 -9.45 4.14 -8.63
N SER A 89 -9.66 3.09 -9.43
CA SER A 89 -10.54 3.14 -10.58
C SER A 89 -11.85 3.71 -10.06
N LEU A 90 -12.13 4.96 -10.41
CA LEU A 90 -13.42 5.60 -10.24
C LEU A 90 -14.44 4.79 -11.04
N SER A 91 -14.96 3.71 -10.45
CA SER A 91 -16.31 3.22 -10.69
C SER A 91 -17.31 4.07 -9.88
N ASN A 92 -17.10 5.39 -9.86
CA ASN A 92 -18.10 6.40 -10.22
C ASN A 92 -17.50 7.79 -9.96
N MET A 93 -16.98 8.43 -10.99
CA MET A 93 -17.48 9.72 -11.51
C MET A 93 -16.46 10.31 -12.48
N ASN A 94 -16.90 10.32 -13.73
CA ASN A 94 -16.50 11.16 -14.85
C ASN A 94 -15.89 12.52 -14.46
N GLY A 95 -14.70 12.85 -14.98
CA GLY A 95 -14.14 14.19 -14.89
C GLY A 95 -12.77 14.33 -15.55
N ASN A 96 -12.76 14.75 -16.80
CA ASN A 96 -11.56 15.16 -17.54
C ASN A 96 -10.74 16.24 -16.83
N GLY A 97 -9.41 16.10 -16.90
CA GLY A 97 -8.53 17.23 -17.23
C GLY A 97 -7.64 17.76 -16.09
N ALA A 98 -6.35 17.83 -16.43
CA ALA A 98 -5.27 18.62 -15.83
C ALA A 98 -5.73 19.97 -15.23
N THR A 99 -4.96 20.61 -14.35
CA THR A 99 -3.91 21.52 -14.84
C THR A 99 -3.18 22.20 -13.69
N HIS A 100 -1.86 22.34 -13.80
CA HIS A 100 -1.21 23.56 -13.36
C HIS A 100 -1.41 24.62 -14.44
N ALA A 101 -2.27 25.60 -14.17
CA ALA A 101 -1.93 27.01 -14.15
C ALA A 101 -3.09 27.92 -14.61
N SER A 102 -3.33 28.91 -13.76
CA SER A 102 -3.92 30.22 -14.03
C SER A 102 -5.43 30.35 -14.27
N ASN A 103 -6.02 30.97 -13.25
CA ASN A 103 -7.02 32.04 -13.31
C ASN A 103 -8.50 31.65 -13.12
N ALA A 104 -8.98 32.07 -11.94
CA ALA A 104 -10.35 32.38 -11.53
C ALA A 104 -11.51 31.95 -12.45
N ASN A 105 -12.25 30.93 -12.03
CA ASN A 105 -13.60 31.08 -11.47
C ASN A 105 -14.28 29.70 -11.26
N GLY A 106 -14.57 29.37 -10.00
CA GLY A 106 -15.70 28.50 -9.58
C GLY A 106 -15.52 26.97 -9.63
N LEU A 107 -15.32 26.34 -8.45
CA LEU A 107 -15.71 24.93 -8.18
C LEU A 107 -16.26 24.83 -6.75
N PRO A 108 -17.36 24.08 -6.51
CA PRO A 108 -18.14 24.16 -5.27
C PRO A 108 -17.42 23.55 -4.06
N ASN A 109 -17.75 24.11 -2.90
CA ASN A 109 -17.29 23.71 -1.58
C ASN A 109 -17.36 22.18 -1.35
N GLY A 110 -16.25 21.56 -0.92
CA GLY A 110 -16.33 20.42 0.00
C GLY A 110 -15.35 19.24 -0.11
N VAL A 111 -14.56 19.07 -1.16
CA VAL A 111 -13.71 17.86 -1.29
C VAL A 111 -12.25 18.16 -0.94
N LYS A 112 -11.80 17.64 0.21
CA LYS A 112 -10.40 17.71 0.67
C LYS A 112 -9.64 16.47 0.17
N PRO A 113 -8.36 16.59 -0.28
CA PRO A 113 -7.58 15.45 -0.75
C PRO A 113 -7.23 14.49 0.39
N VAL A 114 -7.47 13.20 0.18
CA VAL A 114 -7.25 12.10 1.14
C VAL A 114 -5.83 11.54 0.98
N TYR A 115 -5.10 11.25 2.06
CA TYR A 115 -3.79 10.59 2.02
C TYR A 115 -3.91 9.07 1.84
N SER A 116 -3.30 8.51 0.79
CA SER A 116 -3.41 7.09 0.42
C SER A 116 -2.95 6.09 1.49
N SER A 117 -2.05 6.49 2.39
CA SER A 117 -1.54 5.62 3.47
C SER A 117 -2.47 5.52 4.68
N THR A 118 -3.37 6.49 4.85
CA THR A 118 -4.17 6.67 6.07
C THR A 118 -5.67 6.79 5.78
N GLY A 119 -6.07 7.08 4.54
CA GLY A 119 -7.48 7.29 4.19
C GLY A 119 -8.08 8.57 4.76
N MET A 120 -7.25 9.49 5.28
CA MET A 120 -7.68 10.70 5.98
C MET A 120 -7.32 11.96 5.19
N SER A 121 -8.21 12.97 5.23
CA SER A 121 -8.07 14.20 4.41
C SER A 121 -7.60 15.45 5.17
N GLY A 122 -7.46 15.36 6.49
CA GLY A 122 -7.06 16.51 7.32
C GLY A 122 -6.91 16.16 8.80
N GLU A 123 -6.39 17.11 9.58
CA GLU A 123 -6.20 16.98 11.04
C GLU A 123 -7.51 16.74 11.82
N GLU A 124 -8.63 17.17 11.25
CA GLU A 124 -9.97 16.98 11.81
C GLU A 124 -10.44 15.52 11.79
N ASP A 125 -9.97 14.70 10.84
CA ASP A 125 -10.28 13.27 10.72
C ASP A 125 -9.59 12.46 11.84
N LEU A 126 -8.43 12.94 12.33
CA LEU A 126 -7.70 12.31 13.44
C LEU A 126 -8.40 12.48 14.79
N SER A 127 -9.34 13.43 14.90
CA SER A 127 -10.02 13.77 16.16
C SER A 127 -11.44 13.22 16.29
N VAL A 128 -11.84 12.28 15.42
CA VAL A 128 -13.16 11.64 15.54
C VAL A 128 -13.24 10.91 16.88
N GLU A 129 -14.01 11.46 17.81
CA GLU A 129 -14.26 10.85 19.11
C GLU A 129 -14.99 9.52 18.91
N THR A 130 -14.35 8.41 19.32
CA THR A 130 -14.96 7.08 19.28
C THR A 130 -16.12 7.05 20.28
N ASP A 131 -17.36 6.91 19.78
CA ASP A 131 -18.52 6.69 20.65
C ASP A 131 -18.38 5.32 21.34
N LEU A 132 -18.02 5.36 22.63
CA LEU A 132 -17.71 4.20 23.45
C LEU A 132 -18.88 3.20 23.56
N THR A 133 -20.12 3.68 23.45
CA THR A 133 -21.31 2.86 23.63
C THR A 133 -21.69 2.16 22.33
N ALA A 134 -21.58 2.84 21.21
CA ALA A 134 -21.81 2.30 19.88
C ALA A 134 -20.73 1.28 19.49
N ASP A 135 -19.46 1.55 19.82
CA ASP A 135 -18.36 0.63 19.52
C ASP A 135 -18.52 -0.71 20.25
N TYR A 136 -18.78 -0.67 21.55
CA TYR A 136 -18.99 -1.89 22.34
C TYR A 136 -20.19 -2.72 21.86
N ARG A 137 -21.29 -2.08 21.43
CA ARG A 137 -22.46 -2.78 20.89
C ARG A 137 -22.17 -3.47 19.55
N THR A 138 -21.35 -2.85 18.71
CA THR A 138 -21.06 -3.32 17.36
C THR A 138 -20.01 -4.42 17.37
N HIS A 139 -18.96 -4.27 18.17
CA HIS A 139 -17.79 -5.14 18.14
C HIS A 139 -17.67 -6.09 19.33
N LYS A 140 -18.41 -5.86 20.42
CA LYS A 140 -18.39 -6.65 21.67
C LYS A 140 -16.97 -6.97 22.17
N PHE A 141 -16.02 -6.07 21.92
CA PHE A 141 -14.60 -6.28 22.19
C PHE A 141 -14.25 -5.89 23.63
N LEU A 142 -14.04 -4.61 23.92
CA LEU A 142 -13.76 -4.11 25.27
C LEU A 142 -14.69 -2.96 25.61
N ASP A 143 -15.36 -3.03 26.75
CA ASP A 143 -16.13 -1.91 27.29
C ASP A 143 -15.16 -0.96 28.00
N LEU A 144 -14.81 0.13 27.32
CA LEU A 144 -13.87 1.12 27.85
C LEU A 144 -14.43 1.91 29.05
N ASN A 145 -15.73 1.80 29.35
CA ASN A 145 -16.33 2.38 30.56
C ASN A 145 -16.14 1.49 31.81
N ARG A 146 -15.51 0.32 31.66
CA ARG A 146 -15.25 -0.64 32.73
C ARG A 146 -13.75 -0.92 32.84
N PRO A 147 -13.25 -1.34 34.01
CA PRO A 147 -11.84 -1.70 34.16
C PRO A 147 -11.43 -2.80 33.16
N LEU A 148 -10.37 -2.55 32.38
CA LEU A 148 -9.95 -3.42 31.26
C LEU A 148 -9.30 -4.73 31.72
N PHE A 149 -8.60 -4.70 32.86
CA PHE A 149 -7.83 -5.85 33.33
C PHE A 149 -8.70 -7.10 33.53
N GLY A 150 -9.88 -6.95 34.15
CA GLY A 150 -10.81 -8.06 34.34
C GLY A 150 -11.47 -8.54 33.03
N GLN A 151 -11.66 -7.63 32.08
CA GLN A 151 -12.23 -7.95 30.77
C GLN A 151 -11.25 -8.73 29.90
N LEU A 152 -9.96 -8.41 29.95
CA LEU A 152 -8.94 -9.12 29.18
C LEU A 152 -8.61 -10.48 29.80
N TRP A 153 -8.60 -10.58 31.14
CA TRP A 153 -8.27 -11.82 31.85
C TRP A 153 -9.39 -12.86 31.83
N ASN A 154 -10.66 -12.42 31.85
CA ASN A 154 -11.83 -13.31 31.81
C ASN A 154 -12.60 -13.27 30.48
N GLY A 155 -12.16 -12.45 29.53
CA GLY A 155 -12.75 -12.35 28.20
C GLY A 155 -12.21 -13.48 27.33
N GLY A 156 -13.07 -14.42 26.96
CA GLY A 156 -12.74 -15.57 26.12
C GLY A 156 -12.43 -15.21 24.65
N PHE A 157 -11.68 -14.13 24.40
CA PHE A 157 -11.29 -13.70 23.07
C PHE A 157 -10.24 -14.65 22.49
N SER A 158 -10.42 -15.06 21.25
CA SER A 158 -9.34 -15.74 20.51
C SER A 158 -8.28 -14.72 20.10
N LYS A 159 -7.03 -15.18 19.98
CA LYS A 159 -5.91 -14.37 19.47
C LYS A 159 -6.26 -13.71 18.13
N GLU A 160 -6.88 -14.47 17.23
CA GLU A 160 -7.33 -14.00 15.92
C GLU A 160 -8.39 -12.91 16.03
N PHE A 161 -9.37 -13.07 16.92
CA PHE A 161 -10.38 -12.04 17.16
C PHE A 161 -9.75 -10.77 17.71
N TYR A 162 -8.86 -10.88 18.70
CA TYR A 162 -8.14 -9.74 19.26
C TYR A 162 -7.33 -9.00 18.19
N LEU A 163 -6.52 -9.72 17.41
CA LEU A 163 -5.71 -9.14 16.33
C LEU A 163 -6.57 -8.45 15.27
N LYS A 164 -7.73 -9.03 14.93
CA LYS A 164 -8.69 -8.44 13.99
C LYS A 164 -9.35 -7.17 14.52
N GLN A 165 -9.50 -7.01 15.83
CA GLN A 165 -10.06 -5.79 16.44
C GLN A 165 -9.01 -4.68 16.53
N VAL A 166 -7.78 -4.99 16.97
CA VAL A 166 -6.73 -3.95 17.14
C VAL A 166 -6.10 -3.47 15.83
N HIS A 167 -6.18 -4.26 14.76
CA HIS A 167 -5.77 -3.85 13.41
C HIS A 167 -6.95 -3.44 12.53
N ARG A 168 -8.12 -3.21 13.13
CA ARG A 168 -9.29 -2.72 12.42
C ARG A 168 -9.08 -1.24 12.13
N ARG A 169 -8.48 -0.94 10.97
CA ARG A 169 -8.44 0.42 10.44
C ARG A 169 -9.78 0.64 9.76
N ASP A 170 -10.59 1.54 10.32
CA ASP A 170 -11.92 1.84 9.81
C ASP A 170 -11.80 2.32 8.35
N GLY A 171 -12.21 1.46 7.41
CA GLY A 171 -12.49 1.87 6.04
C GLY A 171 -11.51 1.46 4.93
N LEU A 172 -10.45 0.69 5.17
CA LEU A 172 -9.64 0.19 4.04
C LEU A 172 -9.06 -1.20 4.32
N TRP A 173 -9.84 -2.21 3.96
CA TRP A 173 -9.33 -3.54 3.65
C TRP A 173 -8.51 -3.38 2.36
N CYS A 174 -7.19 -3.20 2.46
CA CYS A 174 -6.33 -3.53 1.33
C CYS A 174 -6.48 -5.04 1.12
N CYS A 175 -7.06 -5.37 -0.03
CA CYS A 175 -7.36 -6.71 -0.50
C CYS A 175 -6.26 -7.71 -0.12
N TYR A 176 -6.60 -8.63 0.80
CA TYR A 176 -5.99 -9.95 0.85
C TYR A 176 -7.11 -10.93 0.54
N GLU A 177 -7.50 -11.00 -0.73
CA GLU A 177 -8.32 -12.12 -1.19
C GLU A 177 -7.40 -13.33 -1.32
N ASP A 178 -7.41 -14.14 -0.27
CA ASP A 178 -7.12 -15.56 -0.35
C ASP A 178 -8.15 -16.23 -1.27
N GLY A 179 -7.67 -16.84 -2.36
CA GLY A 179 -8.25 -18.09 -2.86
C GLY A 179 -9.04 -18.02 -4.16
N ALA A 180 -8.40 -18.50 -5.24
CA ALA A 180 -8.86 -19.71 -5.92
C ALA A 180 -7.65 -20.50 -6.44
#